data_AF-A0A834SRI0-F1
#
_entry.id   AF-A0A834SRI0-F1
#
_cell.length_a   1.000
_cell.length_b   1.000
_cell.length_c   1.000
_cell.angle_alpha   90.00
_cell.angle_beta   90.00
_cell.angle_gamma   90.00
#
_symmetry.space_group_name_H-M   'P 1'
#
loop_
_entity.id
_entity.type
_entity.pdbx_description
1 polymer ?
#
loop_
_entity_poly.entity_id
_entity_poly.type
_entity_poly.pdbx_seq_one_letter_code
_entity_poly.pdbx_strand_id
1 'polypeptide(L)'
;MLMQWFGDAEKLTKALFSFASKLAPVIIFVDEVDSLLGARGGAFEHEATRRMRNEFMAAWDGLRSKESQRILILGATNRPFDLDDAVIRRLPRR
;
A
#
# COMPACT_ATOMS: atom_id res chain seq x y z
N MET A 1 -22.60 9.20 4.54
CA MET A 1 -22.42 7.86 3.92
C MET A 1 -20.95 7.65 3.53
N LEU A 2 -20.02 7.79 4.48
CA LEU A 2 -18.58 7.51 4.29
C LEU A 2 -18.16 6.26 5.09
N MET A 3 -18.85 5.97 6.20
CA MET A 3 -18.61 4.80 7.05
C MET A 3 -18.81 3.44 6.36
N GLN A 4 -19.62 3.36 5.30
CA GLN A 4 -19.96 2.08 4.67
C GLN A 4 -18.84 1.51 3.79
N TRP A 5 -17.87 2.34 3.36
CA TRP A 5 -16.78 1.94 2.45
C TRP A 5 -15.45 1.61 3.16
N PHE A 6 -15.30 1.94 4.44
CA PHE A 6 -14.03 1.73 5.14
C PHE A 6 -13.76 0.25 5.50
N GLY A 7 -14.81 -0.53 5.78
CA GLY A 7 -14.69 -1.99 5.87
C GLY A 7 -14.45 -2.67 4.52
N ASP A 8 -14.79 -1.98 3.43
CA ASP A 8 -14.53 -2.45 2.07
C ASP A 8 -13.09 -2.15 1.63
N ALA A 9 -12.46 -1.08 2.10
CA ALA A 9 -11.08 -0.73 1.72
C ALA A 9 -10.05 -1.84 2.06
N GLU A 10 -10.16 -2.48 3.23
CA GLU A 10 -9.31 -3.62 3.61
C GLU A 10 -9.54 -4.84 2.68
N LYS A 11 -10.82 -5.15 2.42
CA LYS A 11 -11.20 -6.26 1.52
C LYS A 11 -10.74 -6.00 0.09
N LEU A 12 -10.85 -4.77 -0.38
CA LEU A 12 -10.39 -4.32 -1.69
C LEU A 12 -8.88 -4.44 -1.82
N THR A 13 -8.13 -4.09 -0.76
CA THR A 13 -6.67 -4.24 -0.74
C THR A 13 -6.29 -5.71 -0.87
N LYS A 14 -6.87 -6.61 -0.07
CA LYS A 14 -6.65 -8.06 -0.20
C LYS A 14 -7.04 -8.60 -1.59
N ALA A 15 -8.20 -8.18 -2.10
CA ALA A 15 -8.69 -8.60 -3.41
C ALA A 15 -7.75 -8.15 -4.53
N LEU A 16 -7.26 -6.90 -4.50
CA LEU A 16 -6.30 -6.34 -5.44
C LEU A 16 -5.03 -7.19 -5.50
N PHE A 17 -4.41 -7.47 -4.35
CA PHE A 17 -3.17 -8.25 -4.30
C PHE A 17 -3.39 -9.71 -4.71
N SER A 18 -4.51 -10.32 -4.33
CA SER A 18 -4.89 -11.66 -4.77
C SER A 18 -5.10 -11.72 -6.29
N PHE A 19 -5.73 -10.71 -6.86
CA PHE A 19 -5.97 -10.60 -8.30
C PHE A 19 -4.66 -10.38 -9.08
N ALA A 20 -3.83 -9.43 -8.65
CA ALA A 20 -2.51 -9.18 -9.25
C ALA A 20 -1.64 -10.44 -9.22
N SER A 21 -1.72 -11.23 -8.15
CA SER A 21 -0.96 -12.49 -8.01
C SER A 21 -1.35 -13.53 -9.05
N LYS A 22 -2.65 -13.62 -9.39
CA LYS A 22 -3.16 -14.53 -10.42
C LYS A 22 -2.82 -14.09 -11.84
N LEU A 23 -2.61 -12.79 -12.04
CA LEU A 23 -2.34 -12.18 -13.34
C LEU A 23 -0.87 -11.89 -13.61
N ALA A 24 0.03 -12.23 -12.68
CA ALA A 24 1.44 -11.90 -12.80
C ALA A 24 2.02 -12.32 -14.18
N PRO A 25 2.79 -11.45 -14.86
CA PRO A 25 3.40 -10.22 -14.35
C PRO A 25 2.48 -8.99 -14.39
N VAL A 26 2.48 -8.19 -13.32
CA VAL A 26 1.62 -7.00 -13.16
C VAL A 26 2.41 -5.83 -12.56
N ILE A 27 2.08 -4.61 -12.99
CA ILE A 27 2.52 -3.37 -12.35
C ILE A 27 1.33 -2.77 -11.59
N ILE A 28 1.52 -2.47 -10.30
CA ILE A 28 0.57 -1.72 -9.49
C ILE A 28 1.12 -0.30 -9.33
N PHE A 29 0.41 0.68 -9.86
CA PHE A 29 0.75 2.09 -9.71
C PHE A 29 -0.07 2.72 -8.58
N VAL A 30 0.61 3.42 -7.67
CA VAL A 30 0.03 4.12 -6.53
C VAL A 30 0.45 5.58 -6.63
N ASP A 31 -0.47 6.43 -7.07
CA ASP A 31 -0.28 7.88 -7.01
C ASP A 31 -0.51 8.40 -5.59
N GLU A 32 0.11 9.53 -5.27
CA GLU A 32 0.07 10.14 -3.93
C GLU A 32 0.35 9.13 -2.81
N VAL A 33 1.40 8.32 -2.97
CA VAL A 33 1.71 7.23 -2.03
C VAL A 33 1.97 7.73 -0.61
N ASP A 34 2.28 9.01 -0.41
CA ASP A 34 2.36 9.69 0.90
C ASP A 34 1.01 9.73 1.64
N SER A 35 -0.11 9.81 0.93
CA SER A 35 -1.44 9.78 1.56
C SER A 35 -1.80 8.42 2.16
N LEU A 36 -1.24 7.34 1.60
CA LEU A 36 -1.46 5.96 2.02
C LEU A 36 -0.37 5.46 2.97
N LEU A 37 0.89 5.81 2.69
CA LEU A 37 2.10 5.28 3.31
C LEU A 37 2.94 6.34 4.02
N GLY A 38 2.35 7.50 4.30
CA GLY A 38 2.98 8.57 5.06
C GLY A 38 3.40 8.14 6.47
N ALA A 39 4.37 8.86 7.01
CA ALA A 39 4.94 8.69 8.33
C ALA A 39 3.83 8.66 9.38
N ARG A 40 3.94 7.73 10.32
CA ARG A 40 2.98 7.55 11.40
C ARG A 40 2.96 8.80 12.28
N GLY A 41 1.98 9.69 12.17
CA GLY A 41 2.03 10.92 12.96
C GLY A 41 0.81 11.83 12.93
N GLY A 42 -0.03 11.70 13.95
CA GLY A 42 -0.98 12.71 14.41
C GLY A 42 -2.12 12.08 15.22
N ALA A 43 -2.53 12.71 16.33
CA ALA A 43 -3.76 12.32 17.07
C ALA A 43 -5.04 12.39 16.21
N PHE A 44 -4.93 12.93 14.99
CA PHE A 44 -5.97 13.06 13.98
C PHE A 44 -5.87 12.05 12.83
N GLU A 45 -4.93 11.08 12.88
CA GLU A 45 -4.91 10.02 11.86
C GLU A 45 -6.21 9.19 11.95
N HIS A 46 -6.95 9.15 10.85
CA HIS A 46 -8.21 8.41 10.80
C HIS A 46 -7.93 6.90 10.95
N GLU A 47 -8.64 6.23 11.87
CA GLU A 47 -8.40 4.81 12.18
C GLU A 47 -8.49 3.92 10.93
N ALA A 48 -9.40 4.25 10.01
CA ALA A 48 -9.55 3.51 8.76
C ALA A 48 -8.34 3.64 7.82
N THR A 49 -7.73 4.83 7.71
CA THR A 49 -6.49 5.04 6.95
C THR A 49 -5.36 4.20 7.54
N ARG A 50 -5.26 4.16 8.88
CA ARG A 50 -4.27 3.33 9.58
C ARG A 50 -4.45 1.84 9.29
N ARG A 51 -5.69 1.33 9.29
CA ARG A 51 -5.97 -0.07 8.97
C ARG A 51 -5.67 -0.40 7.51
N MET A 52 -6.08 0.46 6.57
CA MET A 52 -5.77 0.31 5.15
C MET A 52 -4.26 0.27 4.88
N ARG A 53 -3.49 1.17 5.50
CA ARG A 53 -2.02 1.17 5.43
C ARG A 53 -1.44 -0.16 5.92
N ASN A 54 -1.89 -0.64 7.09
CA ASN A 54 -1.38 -1.89 7.67
C ASN A 54 -1.66 -3.08 6.75
N GLU A 55 -2.86 -3.15 6.17
CA GLU A 55 -3.24 -4.22 5.25
C GLU A 55 -2.42 -4.16 3.94
N PHE A 56 -2.22 -2.96 3.39
CA PHE A 56 -1.38 -2.78 2.20
C PHE A 56 0.06 -3.24 2.44
N MET A 57 0.65 -2.87 3.58
CA MET A 57 2.01 -3.28 3.94
C MET A 57 2.11 -4.80 4.17
N ALA A 58 1.12 -5.41 4.82
CA ALA A 58 1.07 -6.85 5.02
C ALA A 58 0.96 -7.62 3.69
N ALA A 59 0.12 -7.14 2.77
CA ALA A 59 -0.04 -7.73 1.46
C ALA A 59 1.22 -7.58 0.59
N TRP A 60 1.87 -6.40 0.62
CA TRP A 60 3.15 -6.17 -0.04
C TRP A 60 4.23 -7.12 0.48
N ASP A 61 4.36 -7.29 1.80
CA ASP A 61 5.34 -8.22 2.36
C ASP A 61 5.08 -9.67 1.93
N GLY A 62 3.80 -10.07 1.83
CA GLY A 62 3.40 -11.35 1.27
C GLY A 62 3.90 -11.57 -0.17
N LEU A 63 3.84 -10.54 -1.02
CA LEU A 63 4.34 -10.63 -2.39
C LEU A 63 5.84 -10.93 -2.48
N ARG A 64 6.63 -10.38 -1.56
CA ARG A 64 8.09 -10.54 -1.57
C ARG A 64 8.54 -11.94 -1.14
N SER A 65 7.67 -12.69 -0.46
CA SER A 65 7.98 -14.04 0.04
C SER A 65 7.91 -15.14 -1.02
N LYS A 66 7.33 -14.86 -2.20
CA LYS A 66 7.18 -15.86 -3.27
C LYS A 66 7.98 -15.43 -4.49
N GLU A 67 9.05 -16.17 -4.80
CA GLU A 67 9.91 -15.89 -5.96
C GLU A 67 9.17 -15.89 -7.31
N SER A 68 8.01 -16.55 -7.39
CA SER A 68 7.17 -16.59 -8.60
C SER A 68 6.28 -15.36 -8.81
N GLN A 69 6.13 -14.48 -7.82
CA GLN A 69 5.29 -13.28 -7.93
C GLN A 69 6.05 -12.12 -8.59
N ARG A 70 5.92 -12.00 -9.91
CA ARG A 70 6.43 -10.88 -10.71
C ARG A 70 5.50 -9.66 -10.62
N ILE A 71 5.36 -9.08 -9.44
CA ILE A 71 4.56 -7.87 -9.22
C ILE A 71 5.49 -6.70 -8.87
N LEU A 72 5.41 -5.63 -9.64
CA LEU A 72 6.14 -4.39 -9.40
C LEU A 72 5.19 -3.34 -8.83
N ILE A 73 5.54 -2.72 -7.71
CA ILE A 73 4.82 -1.58 -7.15
C ILE A 73 5.58 -0.31 -7.51
N LEU A 74 4.89 0.62 -8.16
CA LEU A 74 5.39 1.95 -8.51
C LEU A 74 4.62 2.99 -7.71
N GLY A 75 5.31 3.75 -6.86
CA GLY A 75 4.73 4.86 -6.11
C GLY A 75 5.12 6.20 -6.70
N ALA A 76 4.17 7.13 -6.82
CA ALA A 76 4.41 8.53 -7.11
C ALA A 76 3.99 9.39 -5.90
N THR A 77 4.75 10.44 -5.60
CA THR A 77 4.43 11.36 -4.50
C THR A 77 5.05 12.73 -4.73
N ASN A 78 4.36 13.78 -4.28
CA ASN A 78 4.88 15.14 -4.20
C ASN A 78 5.61 15.42 -2.87
N ARG A 79 5.49 14.52 -1.89
CA ARG A 79 6.02 14.65 -0.52
C ARG A 79 6.88 13.44 -0.16
N PRO A 80 8.02 13.22 -0.84
CA PRO A 80 8.85 12.04 -0.63
C PRO A 80 9.48 11.95 0.77
N PHE A 81 9.59 13.07 1.48
CA PHE A 81 10.11 13.13 2.85
C PHE A 81 9.06 12.75 3.90
N ASP A 82 7.79 12.72 3.52
CA ASP A 82 6.69 12.37 4.42
C ASP A 82 6.44 10.86 4.44
N LEU A 83 7.18 10.05 3.68
CA LEU A 83 7.03 8.59 3.66
C LEU A 83 7.67 7.93 4.88
N ASP A 84 7.01 6.88 5.40
CA ASP A 84 7.58 6.05 6.47
C ASP A 84 8.88 5.36 6.00
N ASP A 85 9.90 5.31 6.86
CA ASP A 85 11.20 4.67 6.58
C ASP A 85 11.06 3.23 6.07
N ALA A 86 10.06 2.49 6.56
CA ALA A 86 9.80 1.12 6.13
C ALA A 86 9.37 1.07 4.66
N VAL A 87 8.70 2.11 4.17
CA VAL A 87 8.24 2.25 2.78
C VAL A 87 9.40 2.64 1.89
N ILE A 88 10.23 3.59 2.33
CA ILE A 88 11.46 4.01 1.63
C ILE A 88 12.39 2.81 1.41
N ARG A 89 12.53 1.92 2.40
CA ARG A 89 13.31 0.68 2.26
C ARG A 89 12.76 -0.29 1.22
N ARG A 90 11.45 -0.24 0.94
CA ARG A 90 10.77 -1.08 -0.07
C ARG A 90 10.74 -0.41 -1.45
N LEU A 91 10.83 0.92 -1.52
CA LEU A 91 10.90 1.73 -2.73
C LEU A 91 12.28 2.41 -2.82
N PRO A 92 13.34 1.68 -3.21
CA PRO A 92 14.65 2.30 -3.41
C PRO A 92 14.55 3.37 -4.50
N ARG A 93 14.94 4.61 -4.16
CA ARG A 93 15.00 5.72 -5.12
C ARG A 93 16.06 5.36 -6.18
N ARG A 94 15.68 5.37 -7.45
CA ARG A 94 16.59 5.25 -8.59
C ARG A 94 16.62 6.57 -9.34
#